data_AF-A0A939WBP9-F1
#
_entry.id   AF-A0A939WBP9-F1
#
_cell.length_a   1.000
_cell.length_b   1.000
_cell.length_c   1.000
_cell.angle_alpha   90.00
_cell.angle_beta   90.00
_cell.angle_gamma   90.00
#
_symmetry.space_group_name_H-M   'P 1'
#
loop_
_entity.id
_entity.type
_entity.pdbx_description
1 polymer ?
#
loop_
_entity_poly.entity_id
_entity_poly.type
_entity_poly.pdbx_seq_one_letter_code
_entity_poly.pdbx_strand_id
1 'polypeptide(L)'
;MEKINGSAAFYDKSAVTADEIVARGYTGGKIIIGRDDFGGGEKADEAVKMLKSNGVLRVVVSGANAAFREAADKEQLAIVQLDKKSIEDIFRTFADKDSEAAVITNDDGTRKVKLISGSLSKSYQF
;
A
#
# COMPACT_ATOMS: atom_id res chain seq x y z
N MET A 1 -13.87 12.74 -10.36
CA MET A 1 -12.79 12.57 -9.36
C MET A 1 -13.03 11.31 -8.53
N GLU A 2 -12.13 10.32 -8.62
CA GLU A 2 -12.15 9.14 -7.74
C GLU A 2 -11.23 9.39 -6.53
N LYS A 3 -11.71 9.05 -5.33
CA LYS A 3 -10.93 9.16 -4.10
C LYS A 3 -11.19 7.95 -3.21
N ILE A 4 -10.12 7.29 -2.80
CA ILE A 4 -10.15 6.19 -1.84
C ILE A 4 -9.33 6.59 -0.63
N ASN A 5 -9.95 6.53 0.54
CA ASN A 5 -9.37 7.00 1.79
C ASN A 5 -9.51 5.96 2.91
N GLY A 6 -8.55 6.00 3.84
CA GLY A 6 -8.63 5.30 5.12
C GLY A 6 -7.30 5.31 5.86
N SER A 7 -7.25 4.59 6.98
CA SER A 7 -6.03 4.44 7.77
C SER A 7 -4.91 3.84 6.92
N ALA A 8 -3.71 4.40 7.08
CA ALA A 8 -2.49 3.91 6.48
C ALA A 8 -1.82 2.91 7.44
N ALA A 9 -1.54 1.71 6.96
CA ALA A 9 -0.71 0.75 7.68
C ALA A 9 0.67 0.67 7.02
N PHE A 10 1.73 0.93 7.80
CA PHE A 10 3.11 0.92 7.31
C PHE A 10 3.79 -0.41 7.65
N TYR A 11 4.46 -1.00 6.67
CA TYR A 11 5.29 -2.18 6.89
C TYR A 11 6.73 -1.90 6.47
N ASP A 12 7.52 -1.45 7.45
CA ASP A 12 8.88 -0.91 7.25
C ASP A 12 9.96 -1.99 7.06
N LYS A 13 9.57 -3.23 6.82
CA LYS A 13 10.54 -4.25 6.42
C LYS A 13 10.92 -4.05 4.96
N SER A 14 12.21 -4.22 4.66
CA SER A 14 12.75 -4.11 3.30
C SER A 14 12.16 -5.11 2.32
N ALA A 15 11.62 -6.23 2.81
CA ALA A 15 10.83 -7.19 2.05
C ALA A 15 9.74 -7.73 2.96
N VAL A 16 8.48 -7.40 2.67
CA VAL A 16 7.30 -7.99 3.32
C VAL A 16 6.84 -9.12 2.42
N THR A 17 6.99 -10.37 2.87
CA THR A 17 6.66 -11.53 2.03
C THR A 17 5.17 -11.88 2.11
N ALA A 18 4.65 -12.58 1.10
CA ALA A 18 3.29 -13.13 1.13
C ALA A 18 3.09 -14.09 2.31
N ASP A 19 4.10 -14.92 2.59
CA ASP A 19 4.12 -15.84 3.73
C ASP A 19 4.03 -15.11 5.07
N GLU A 20 4.75 -14.00 5.22
CA GLU A 20 4.66 -13.14 6.41
C GLU A 20 3.29 -12.48 6.53
N ILE A 21 2.72 -12.00 5.41
CA ILE A 21 1.38 -11.40 5.37
C ILE A 21 0.35 -12.36 5.93
N VAL A 22 0.37 -13.62 5.45
CA VAL A 22 -0.52 -14.69 5.90
C VAL A 22 -0.27 -15.04 7.36
N ALA A 23 1.00 -15.25 7.75
CA ALA A 23 1.34 -15.72 9.10
C ALA A 23 0.97 -14.72 10.20
N ARG A 24 1.11 -13.43 9.93
CA ARG A 24 0.87 -12.38 10.94
C ARG A 24 -0.56 -11.84 10.93
N GLY A 25 -1.35 -12.17 9.91
CA GLY A 25 -2.71 -11.67 9.78
C GLY A 25 -2.73 -10.14 9.64
N TYR A 26 -2.00 -9.61 8.65
CA TYR A 26 -1.86 -8.17 8.43
C TYR A 26 -3.25 -7.51 8.38
N THR A 27 -3.53 -6.69 9.39
CA THR A 27 -4.79 -5.98 9.64
C THR A 27 -4.43 -4.58 10.14
N GLY A 28 -5.16 -3.55 9.72
CA GLY A 28 -5.00 -2.22 10.31
C GLY A 28 -5.19 -1.01 9.38
N GLY A 29 -5.16 -1.20 8.07
CA GLY A 29 -5.26 -0.10 7.10
C GLY A 29 -6.18 -0.42 5.95
N LYS A 30 -7.03 0.52 5.52
CA LYS A 30 -7.64 0.44 4.18
C LYS A 30 -6.57 0.61 3.09
N ILE A 31 -5.45 1.24 3.43
CA ILE A 31 -4.32 1.45 2.53
C ILE A 31 -3.06 0.92 3.22
N ILE A 32 -2.36 0.02 2.53
CA ILE A 32 -1.08 -0.51 2.98
C ILE A 32 0.04 0.25 2.29
N ILE A 33 1.10 0.55 3.02
CA ILE A 33 2.32 1.16 2.50
C ILE A 33 3.49 0.23 2.76
N GLY A 34 4.17 -0.17 1.69
CA GLY A 34 5.31 -1.08 1.70
C GLY A 34 6.47 -0.58 0.84
N ARG A 35 7.59 -1.29 0.91
CA ARG A 35 8.80 -1.01 0.13
C ARG A 35 8.86 -1.89 -1.12
N ASP A 36 10.06 -2.17 -1.60
CA ASP A 36 10.31 -2.97 -2.79
C ASP A 36 10.07 -4.47 -2.54
N ASP A 37 9.88 -5.22 -3.63
CA ASP A 37 9.60 -6.67 -3.60
C ASP A 37 8.46 -7.09 -2.63
N PHE A 38 7.45 -6.23 -2.46
CA PHE A 38 6.32 -6.52 -1.60
C PHE A 38 5.54 -7.75 -2.11
N GLY A 39 5.21 -8.66 -1.20
CA GLY A 39 4.44 -9.86 -1.49
C GLY A 39 5.24 -10.98 -2.16
N GLY A 40 6.58 -10.93 -2.16
CA GLY A 40 7.39 -12.07 -2.60
C GLY A 40 7.16 -13.32 -1.73
N GLY A 41 7.35 -14.52 -2.29
CA GLY A 41 7.13 -15.78 -1.57
C GLY A 41 6.14 -16.71 -2.28
N GLU A 42 5.72 -17.76 -1.59
CA GLU A 42 4.94 -18.86 -2.18
C GLU A 42 3.42 -18.67 -2.02
N LYS A 43 3.00 -17.81 -1.09
CA LYS A 43 1.58 -17.66 -0.69
C LYS A 43 0.87 -16.43 -1.25
N ALA A 44 1.23 -16.01 -2.47
CA ALA A 44 0.71 -14.78 -3.08
C ALA A 44 -0.82 -14.70 -3.11
N ASP A 45 -1.50 -15.74 -3.60
CA ASP A 45 -2.97 -15.79 -3.69
C ASP A 45 -3.63 -15.72 -2.29
N GLU A 46 -3.10 -16.46 -1.31
CA GLU A 46 -3.61 -16.45 0.07
C GLU A 46 -3.43 -15.07 0.71
N ALA A 47 -2.26 -14.45 0.52
CA ALA A 47 -1.96 -13.13 1.04
C ALA A 47 -2.94 -12.08 0.51
N VAL A 48 -3.17 -12.03 -0.81
CA VAL A 48 -4.10 -11.07 -1.43
C VAL A 48 -5.53 -11.27 -0.93
N LYS A 49 -6.01 -12.52 -0.87
CA LYS A 49 -7.35 -12.84 -0.34
C LYS A 49 -7.51 -12.42 1.11
N MET A 50 -6.49 -12.63 1.92
CA MET A 50 -6.48 -12.19 3.31
C MET A 50 -6.56 -10.67 3.41
N LEU A 51 -5.72 -9.94 2.67
CA LEU A 51 -5.75 -8.47 2.67
C LEU A 51 -7.13 -7.94 2.27
N LYS A 52 -7.74 -8.50 1.22
CA LYS A 52 -9.10 -8.14 0.78
C LYS A 52 -10.15 -8.43 1.84
N SER A 53 -10.11 -9.62 2.43
CA SER A 53 -11.04 -10.03 3.51
C SER A 53 -10.90 -9.15 4.75
N ASN A 54 -9.70 -8.62 5.00
CA ASN A 54 -9.40 -7.69 6.07
C ASN A 54 -9.74 -6.22 5.73
N GLY A 55 -10.36 -5.96 4.57
CA GLY A 55 -10.84 -4.63 4.18
C GLY A 55 -9.76 -3.72 3.59
N VAL A 56 -8.61 -4.26 3.18
CA VAL A 56 -7.59 -3.50 2.45
C VAL A 56 -8.10 -3.21 1.04
N LEU A 57 -8.07 -1.93 0.67
CA LEU A 57 -8.52 -1.45 -0.63
C LEU A 57 -7.36 -1.22 -1.59
N ARG A 58 -6.19 -0.78 -1.10
CA ARG A 58 -5.04 -0.42 -1.91
C ARG A 58 -3.72 -0.80 -1.24
N VAL A 59 -2.73 -1.14 -2.06
CA VAL A 59 -1.34 -1.36 -1.63
C VAL A 59 -0.46 -0.35 -2.37
N VAL A 60 0.24 0.52 -1.65
CA VAL A 60 1.14 1.56 -2.16
C VAL A 60 2.59 1.13 -1.91
N VAL A 61 3.36 0.92 -2.97
CA VAL A 61 4.70 0.32 -2.88
C VAL A 61 5.66 0.92 -3.89
N SER A 62 6.98 0.73 -3.71
CA SER A 62 7.96 1.02 -4.75
C SER A 62 8.09 -0.11 -5.77
N GLY A 63 7.79 -1.34 -5.34
CA GLY A 63 7.77 -2.53 -6.17
C GLY A 63 6.98 -3.65 -5.50
N ALA A 64 6.40 -4.52 -6.31
CA ALA A 64 5.64 -5.69 -5.86
C ALA A 64 6.07 -6.89 -6.69
N ASN A 65 6.16 -8.04 -6.05
CA ASN A 65 6.53 -9.29 -6.69
C ASN A 65 5.54 -9.68 -7.80
N ALA A 66 6.02 -10.34 -8.86
CA ALA A 66 5.19 -10.69 -10.02
C ALA A 66 4.00 -11.59 -9.66
N ALA A 67 4.22 -12.65 -8.87
CA ALA A 67 3.15 -13.56 -8.46
C ALA A 67 2.10 -12.84 -7.61
N PHE A 68 2.54 -11.91 -6.75
CA PHE A 68 1.63 -11.08 -5.96
C PHE A 68 0.81 -10.12 -6.82
N ARG A 69 1.40 -9.51 -7.86
CA ARG A 69 0.67 -8.66 -8.82
C ARG A 69 -0.40 -9.46 -9.57
N GLU A 70 -0.05 -10.64 -10.07
CA GLU A 70 -1.01 -11.51 -10.75
C GLU A 70 -2.18 -11.91 -9.84
N ALA A 71 -1.89 -12.25 -8.58
CA ALA A 71 -2.91 -12.53 -7.57
C ALA A 71 -3.77 -11.28 -7.27
N ALA A 72 -3.15 -10.12 -7.13
CA ALA A 72 -3.82 -8.86 -6.87
C ALA A 72 -4.78 -8.46 -7.99
N ASP A 73 -4.39 -8.68 -9.25
CA ASP A 73 -5.25 -8.43 -10.41
C ASP A 73 -6.47 -9.36 -10.42
N LYS A 74 -6.29 -10.67 -10.13
CA LYS A 74 -7.39 -11.65 -10.03
C LYS A 74 -8.43 -11.26 -8.97
N GLU A 75 -7.98 -10.79 -7.82
CA GLU A 75 -8.83 -10.44 -6.66
C GLU A 75 -9.22 -8.94 -6.62
N GLN A 76 -8.89 -8.19 -7.68
CA GLN A 76 -9.17 -6.75 -7.80
C GLN A 76 -8.64 -5.95 -6.60
N LEU A 77 -7.40 -6.23 -6.17
CA LEU A 77 -6.66 -5.43 -5.21
C LEU A 77 -5.72 -4.50 -5.97
N ALA A 78 -6.05 -3.21 -6.04
CA ALA A 78 -5.23 -2.30 -6.82
C ALA A 78 -3.91 -1.96 -6.10
N ILE A 79 -2.82 -2.15 -6.85
CA ILE A 79 -1.45 -1.80 -6.47
C ILE A 79 -1.12 -0.43 -7.07
N VAL A 80 -0.65 0.49 -6.23
CA VAL A 80 -0.16 1.81 -6.61
C VAL A 80 1.36 1.79 -6.49
N GLN A 81 2.04 2.03 -7.61
CA GLN A 81 3.49 2.07 -7.64
C GLN A 81 3.99 3.52 -7.57
N LEU A 82 4.77 3.84 -6.54
CA LEU A 82 5.49 5.10 -6.41
C LEU A 82 6.98 4.89 -6.70
N ASP A 83 7.71 5.96 -6.99
CA ASP A 83 9.16 5.87 -7.05
C ASP A 83 9.75 5.59 -5.65
N LYS A 84 10.93 4.95 -5.63
CA LYS A 84 11.59 4.58 -4.37
C LYS A 84 11.82 5.77 -3.45
N LYS A 85 12.23 6.93 -3.99
CA LYS A 85 12.51 8.12 -3.19
C LYS A 85 11.23 8.64 -2.49
N SER A 86 10.09 8.59 -3.16
CA SER A 86 8.79 8.93 -2.55
C SER A 86 8.43 7.99 -1.42
N ILE A 87 8.58 6.67 -1.61
CA ILE A 87 8.32 5.68 -0.54
C ILE A 87 9.26 5.89 0.66
N GLU A 88 10.56 6.10 0.42
CA GLU A 88 11.51 6.40 1.51
C GLU A 88 11.10 7.66 2.30
N ASP A 89 10.68 8.73 1.61
CA ASP A 89 10.20 9.94 2.28
C ASP A 89 8.92 9.69 3.08
N ILE A 90 8.01 8.86 2.56
CA ILE A 90 6.77 8.46 3.26
C ILE A 90 7.12 7.76 4.56
N PHE A 91 7.98 6.73 4.52
CA PHE A 91 8.38 5.99 5.72
C PHE A 91 9.06 6.90 6.75
N ARG A 92 10.03 7.71 6.32
CA ARG A 92 10.71 8.67 7.20
C ARG A 92 9.77 9.69 7.84
N THR A 93 8.70 10.07 7.14
CA THR A 93 7.80 11.15 7.59
C THR A 93 6.64 10.63 8.44
N PHE A 94 6.08 9.46 8.12
CA PHE A 94 4.78 9.02 8.62
C PHE A 94 4.76 7.65 9.31
N ALA A 95 5.79 6.80 9.17
CA ALA A 95 5.71 5.40 9.63
C ALA A 95 5.54 5.23 11.14
N ASP A 96 6.01 6.20 11.92
CA ASP A 96 5.90 6.26 13.38
C ASP A 96 4.68 7.06 13.86
N LYS A 97 3.74 7.38 12.97
CA LYS A 97 2.59 8.28 13.24
C LYS A 97 1.27 7.63 12.87
N ASP A 98 0.24 7.95 13.65
CA ASP A 98 -1.13 7.64 13.24
C ASP A 98 -1.51 8.48 12.03
N SER A 99 -1.66 7.82 10.88
CA SER A 99 -1.76 8.46 9.58
C SER A 99 -2.94 7.95 8.78
N GLU A 100 -3.63 8.87 8.11
CA GLU A 100 -4.56 8.55 7.04
C GLU A 100 -3.87 8.66 5.68
N ALA A 101 -4.29 7.83 4.74
CA ALA A 101 -3.91 7.94 3.35
C ALA A 101 -5.13 8.12 2.44
N ALA A 102 -4.92 8.79 1.31
CA ALA A 102 -5.88 8.86 0.22
C ALA A 102 -5.19 8.66 -1.13
N VAL A 103 -5.69 7.74 -1.94
CA VAL A 103 -5.35 7.63 -3.37
C VAL A 103 -6.39 8.42 -4.15
N ILE A 104 -5.93 9.40 -4.92
CA ILE A 104 -6.78 10.36 -5.62
C ILE A 104 -6.45 10.31 -7.12
N THR A 105 -7.49 10.16 -7.93
CA THR A 105 -7.44 10.30 -9.39
C THR A 105 -8.30 11.51 -9.77
N ASN A 106 -7.65 12.55 -10.27
CA ASN A 106 -8.29 13.77 -10.72
C ASN A 106 -8.81 13.63 -12.16
N ASP A 107 -9.73 14.51 -12.55
CA ASP A 107 -10.36 14.48 -13.88
C ASP A 107 -9.40 14.90 -15.01
N ASP A 108 -8.32 15.60 -14.67
CA ASP A 108 -7.21 15.94 -15.58
C ASP A 108 -6.23 14.77 -15.82
N GLY A 109 -6.54 13.59 -15.28
CA GLY A 109 -5.71 12.39 -15.37
C GLY A 109 -4.56 12.34 -14.37
N THR A 110 -4.33 13.40 -13.58
CA THR A 110 -3.29 13.39 -12.55
C THR A 110 -3.69 12.51 -11.37
N ARG A 111 -2.73 11.75 -10.85
CA ARG A 111 -2.93 10.85 -9.71
C ARG A 111 -1.96 11.16 -8.60
N LYS A 112 -2.42 10.99 -7.35
CA LYS A 112 -1.57 11.20 -6.17
C LYS A 112 -1.97 10.34 -4.98
N VAL A 113 -0.98 9.99 -4.17
CA VAL A 113 -1.16 9.49 -2.82
C VAL A 113 -0.98 10.67 -1.86
N LYS A 114 -1.98 10.97 -1.03
CA LYS A 114 -1.91 11.98 0.03
C LYS A 114 -1.84 11.29 1.39
N LEU A 115 -0.90 11.68 2.23
CA LEU A 115 -0.82 11.26 3.64
C LEU A 115 -1.07 12.43 4.57
N ILE A 116 -1.77 12.17 5.67
CA ILE A 116 -2.12 13.14 6.71
C ILE A 116 -1.88 12.51 8.08
N SER A 117 -1.17 13.23 8.97
CA SER A 117 -0.99 12.88 10.38
C SER A 117 -1.11 14.16 11.20
N GLY A 118 -2.27 14.38 11.84
CA GLY A 118 -2.57 15.65 12.51
C GLY A 118 -2.55 16.83 11.52
N SER A 119 -1.68 17.82 11.75
CA SER A 119 -1.50 18.97 10.86
C SER A 119 -0.50 18.72 9.71
N LEU A 120 0.28 17.64 9.77
CA LEU A 120 1.24 17.29 8.74
C LEU A 120 0.53 16.64 7.55
N SER A 121 0.74 17.17 6.35
CA SER A 121 0.15 16.64 5.12
C SER A 121 1.15 16.69 3.96
N LYS A 122 1.33 15.59 3.24
CA LYS A 122 2.15 15.52 2.02
C LYS A 122 1.41 14.78 0.89
N SER A 123 1.82 15.03 -0.35
CA SER A 123 1.26 14.38 -1.53
C SER A 123 2.37 13.93 -2.48
N TYR A 124 2.19 12.75 -3.08
CA TYR A 124 3.15 12.07 -3.94
C TYR A 124 2.45 11.70 -5.24
N GLN A 125 2.94 12.19 -6.39
CA GLN A 125 2.34 11.93 -7.71
C GLN A 125 2.85 10.61 -8.30
N PHE A 126 2.02 9.95 -9.14
CA PHE A 126 2.34 8.72 -9.86
C PHE A 126 1.54 8.57 -11.16
#